data_AF-A0A1W6LDS5-F1
#
_entry.id   AF-A0A1W6LDS5-F1
#
_cell.length_a   1.000
_cell.length_b   1.000
_cell.length_c   1.000
_cell.angle_alpha   90.00
_cell.angle_beta   90.00
_cell.angle_gamma   90.00
#
_symmetry.space_group_name_H-M   'P 1'
#
loop_
_entity.id
_entity.type
_entity.pdbx_description
1 polymer ?
#
loop_
_entity_poly.entity_id
_entity_poly.type
_entity_poly.pdbx_seq_one_letter_code
_entity_poly.pdbx_strand_id
1 'polypeptide(L)'
;MDIRSLSASLLALCLAAPVQAQLFELEWNARWGWGDFTYNHDAVDRDPDPGVGVYDASLYRYHFGGWNNPATRFYLVDGLGGSIVVRAQSGTVDTLGNCLDTRCTPLSVSIAFGAVTADGPAHYRMELRDAPLMPPAWNFGDGLPPEGFHWGYGDVFNDRTADVVTGIGWQTWLNNAPFAGPVPEPATWALFGIGLLALAAKRRC
;
A
#
# COMPACT_ATOMS: atom_id res chain seq x y z
N MET A 1 46.90 11.10 10.07
CA MET A 1 45.50 10.68 9.89
C MET A 1 44.75 11.10 11.15
N ASP A 2 43.88 12.09 11.04
CA ASP A 2 43.33 12.81 12.18
C ASP A 2 42.26 11.97 12.91
N ILE A 3 42.39 11.79 14.23
CA ILE A 3 41.47 10.97 15.04
C ILE A 3 40.03 11.49 14.93
N ARG A 4 39.86 12.79 14.65
CA ARG A 4 38.57 13.46 14.47
C ARG A 4 37.80 12.98 13.24
N SER A 5 38.49 12.61 12.15
CA SER A 5 37.87 12.10 10.92
C SER A 5 37.32 10.68 11.08
N LEU A 6 37.93 9.89 11.97
CA LEU A 6 37.53 8.51 12.27
C LEU A 6 36.26 8.47 13.13
N SER A 7 36.14 9.39 14.11
CA SER A 7 34.96 9.52 14.96
C SER A 7 33.72 10.00 14.18
N ALA A 8 33.89 10.92 13.24
CA ALA A 8 32.79 11.40 12.39
C ALA A 8 32.23 10.28 11.47
N SER A 9 33.11 9.41 10.97
CA SER A 9 32.72 8.30 10.08
C SER A 9 32.00 7.17 10.82
N LEU A 10 32.36 6.89 12.08
CA LEU A 10 31.68 5.93 12.94
C LEU A 10 30.31 6.45 13.41
N LEU A 11 30.20 7.74 13.71
CA LEU A 11 28.91 8.37 14.04
C LEU A 11 27.95 8.39 12.83
N ALA A 12 28.45 8.61 11.62
CA ALA A 12 27.64 8.52 10.39
C ALA A 12 27.13 7.09 10.14
N LEU A 13 27.93 6.05 10.46
CA LEU A 13 27.50 4.66 10.38
C LEU A 13 26.47 4.27 11.47
N CYS A 14 26.58 4.84 12.67
CA CYS A 14 25.63 4.59 13.76
C CYS A 14 24.32 5.38 13.63
N LEU A 15 24.32 6.49 12.88
CA LEU A 15 23.11 7.29 12.59
C LEU A 15 22.33 6.78 11.37
N ALA A 16 22.91 5.89 10.57
CA ALA A 16 22.18 5.11 9.58
C ALA A 16 21.36 4.01 10.29
N ALA A 17 20.36 4.42 11.07
CA ALA A 17 19.32 3.50 11.48
C ALA A 17 18.68 2.94 10.20
N PRO A 18 18.56 1.62 10.04
CA PRO A 18 17.79 1.08 8.93
C PRO A 18 16.38 1.64 9.07
N VAL A 19 15.96 2.46 8.11
CA VAL A 19 14.53 2.80 7.97
C VAL A 19 13.88 1.51 7.56
N GLN A 20 13.36 0.78 8.55
CA GLN A 20 12.59 -0.42 8.31
C GLN A 20 11.25 0.03 7.78
N ALA A 21 10.99 -0.20 6.49
CA ALA A 21 9.65 -0.06 5.95
C ALA A 21 8.75 -1.08 6.65
N GLN A 22 7.78 -0.62 7.44
CA GLN A 22 6.78 -1.48 8.04
C GLN A 22 5.86 -1.98 6.92
N LEU A 23 6.07 -3.21 6.50
CA LEU A 23 5.24 -3.82 5.45
C LEU A 23 3.95 -4.33 6.04
N PHE A 24 2.86 -4.09 5.32
CA PHE A 24 1.56 -4.66 5.58
C PHE A 24 1.09 -5.45 4.38
N GLU A 25 0.32 -6.48 4.63
CA GLU A 25 -0.36 -7.27 3.62
C GLU A 25 -1.86 -7.14 3.82
N LEU A 26 -2.56 -6.73 2.77
CA LEU A 26 -4.01 -6.71 2.72
C LEU A 26 -4.48 -7.87 1.86
N GLU A 27 -5.23 -8.78 2.47
CA GLU A 27 -5.74 -10.00 1.83
C GLU A 27 -7.27 -10.00 1.79
N TRP A 28 -7.84 -10.63 0.77
CA TRP A 28 -9.27 -10.91 0.69
C TRP A 28 -9.53 -12.26 0.02
N ASN A 29 -10.66 -12.85 0.41
CA ASN A 29 -11.17 -14.05 -0.24
C ASN A 29 -12.70 -13.98 -0.30
N ALA A 30 -13.24 -13.90 -1.51
CA ALA A 30 -14.65 -13.76 -1.79
C ALA A 30 -15.12 -14.82 -2.78
N ARG A 31 -16.44 -14.93 -2.94
CA ARG A 31 -17.05 -15.88 -3.87
C ARG A 31 -16.56 -15.72 -5.32
N TRP A 32 -16.32 -14.48 -5.75
CA TRP A 32 -16.03 -14.15 -7.15
C TRP A 32 -14.57 -13.77 -7.42
N GLY A 33 -13.76 -13.70 -6.38
CA GLY A 33 -12.36 -13.36 -6.48
C GLY A 33 -11.63 -13.44 -5.15
N TRP A 34 -10.32 -13.36 -5.22
CA TRP A 34 -9.40 -13.41 -4.09
C TRP A 34 -8.16 -12.61 -4.45
N GLY A 35 -7.38 -12.26 -3.45
CA GLY A 35 -6.09 -11.64 -3.69
C GLY A 35 -5.43 -11.10 -2.45
N ASP A 36 -4.21 -10.64 -2.67
CA ASP A 36 -3.36 -10.00 -1.71
C ASP A 36 -2.56 -8.87 -2.39
N PHE A 37 -2.19 -7.87 -1.59
CA PHE A 37 -1.10 -6.99 -1.94
C PHE A 37 -0.30 -6.60 -0.71
N THR A 38 1.00 -6.39 -0.90
CA THR A 38 1.92 -5.93 0.14
C THR A 38 2.27 -4.47 -0.11
N TYR A 39 2.23 -3.64 0.93
CA TYR A 39 2.48 -2.20 0.84
C TYR A 39 3.33 -1.66 1.99
N ASN A 40 3.99 -0.52 1.78
CA ASN A 40 4.70 0.22 2.81
C ASN A 40 3.70 1.02 3.65
N HIS A 41 3.52 0.65 4.92
CA HIS A 41 2.67 1.40 5.84
C HIS A 41 3.30 2.73 6.26
N ASP A 42 4.63 2.86 6.16
CA ASP A 42 5.35 4.10 6.45
C ASP A 42 5.54 4.99 5.22
N ALA A 43 4.77 4.75 4.15
CA ALA A 43 4.81 5.59 2.96
C ALA A 43 4.47 7.04 3.34
N VAL A 44 5.29 7.98 2.88
CA VAL A 44 5.06 9.41 3.13
C VAL A 44 3.92 9.89 2.24
N ASP A 45 2.91 10.49 2.87
CA ASP A 45 1.86 11.21 2.16
C ASP A 45 2.42 12.42 1.41
N ARG A 46 2.10 12.53 0.13
CA ARG A 46 2.55 13.62 -0.74
C ARG A 46 1.51 14.71 -0.94
N ASP A 47 0.25 14.47 -0.61
CA ASP A 47 -0.80 15.46 -0.80
C ASP A 47 -0.91 16.35 0.45
N PRO A 48 -0.88 17.68 0.31
CA PRO A 48 -1.09 18.58 1.44
C PRO A 48 -2.56 18.70 1.88
N ASP A 49 -3.53 18.16 1.13
CA ASP A 49 -4.95 18.19 1.48
C ASP A 49 -5.27 17.19 2.59
N PRO A 50 -5.73 17.61 3.78
CA PRO A 50 -6.10 16.68 4.87
C PRO A 50 -7.29 15.77 4.54
N GLY A 51 -7.99 15.97 3.42
CA GLY A 51 -9.03 15.09 2.92
C GLY A 51 -8.54 14.00 1.95
N VAL A 52 -7.25 14.01 1.59
CA VAL A 52 -6.67 13.11 0.58
C VAL A 52 -5.27 12.67 1.01
N GLY A 53 -5.04 11.37 1.12
CA GLY A 53 -3.71 10.80 1.27
C GLY A 53 -3.21 10.23 -0.06
N VAL A 54 -2.01 10.61 -0.51
CA VAL A 54 -1.37 10.07 -1.72
C VAL A 54 -0.03 9.44 -1.39
N TYR A 55 0.02 8.11 -1.46
CA TYR A 55 1.17 7.29 -1.12
C TYR A 55 1.80 6.71 -2.39
N ASP A 56 2.72 7.46 -2.98
CA ASP A 56 3.40 7.06 -4.22
C ASP A 56 4.37 5.90 -4.01
N ALA A 57 4.40 4.96 -4.97
CA ALA A 57 5.29 3.80 -4.94
C ALA A 57 5.20 3.00 -3.63
N SER A 58 4.02 3.00 -3.00
CA SER A 58 3.76 2.34 -1.72
C SER A 58 3.45 0.85 -1.87
N LEU A 59 3.04 0.38 -3.05
CA LEU A 59 2.82 -1.04 -3.30
C LEU A 59 4.13 -1.75 -3.69
N TYR A 60 4.42 -2.87 -3.05
CA TYR A 60 5.56 -3.73 -3.39
C TYR A 60 5.16 -4.80 -4.41
N ARG A 61 4.15 -5.59 -4.06
CA ARG A 61 3.64 -6.71 -4.86
C ARG A 61 2.12 -6.77 -4.76
N TYR A 62 1.51 -7.34 -5.79
CA TYR A 62 0.09 -7.66 -5.81
C TYR A 62 -0.13 -8.98 -6.53
N HIS A 63 -1.11 -9.74 -6.07
CA HIS A 63 -1.55 -10.97 -6.70
C HIS A 63 -3.04 -11.15 -6.46
N PHE A 64 -3.83 -11.26 -7.52
CA PHE A 64 -5.27 -11.47 -7.38
C PHE A 64 -5.87 -12.22 -8.56
N GLY A 65 -6.98 -12.89 -8.28
CA GLY A 65 -7.79 -13.57 -9.27
C GLY A 65 -9.27 -13.22 -9.11
N GLY A 66 -9.99 -13.07 -10.21
CA GLY A 66 -11.41 -12.74 -10.15
C GLY A 66 -12.15 -12.96 -11.46
N TRP A 67 -13.45 -13.23 -11.36
CA TRP A 67 -14.34 -13.22 -12.52
C TRP A 67 -14.69 -11.79 -12.90
N ASN A 68 -14.85 -11.50 -14.20
CA ASN A 68 -15.51 -10.24 -14.56
C ASN A 68 -17.00 -10.26 -14.19
N ASN A 69 -17.69 -9.14 -14.34
CA ASN A 69 -19.16 -9.10 -14.34
C ASN A 69 -19.64 -9.08 -15.81
N PRO A 70 -20.39 -10.10 -16.33
CA PRO A 70 -21.24 -11.08 -15.64
C PRO A 70 -20.67 -12.52 -15.56
N ALA A 71 -19.42 -12.67 -15.12
CA ALA A 71 -18.71 -13.93 -14.89
C ALA A 71 -18.49 -14.78 -16.15
N THR A 72 -18.12 -14.13 -17.25
CA THR A 72 -17.81 -14.79 -18.53
C THR A 72 -16.33 -15.14 -18.69
N ARG A 73 -15.46 -14.46 -17.95
CA ARG A 73 -14.00 -14.64 -18.00
C ARG A 73 -13.40 -14.52 -16.61
N PHE A 74 -12.45 -15.42 -16.31
CA PHE A 74 -11.60 -15.33 -15.14
C PHE A 74 -10.29 -14.62 -15.49
N TYR A 75 -9.88 -13.69 -14.63
CA TYR A 75 -8.63 -12.95 -14.72
C TYR A 75 -7.72 -13.40 -13.58
N LEU A 76 -6.45 -13.59 -13.90
CA LEU A 76 -5.38 -13.76 -12.93
C LEU A 76 -4.36 -12.66 -13.20
N VAL A 77 -4.02 -11.91 -12.16
CA VAL A 77 -3.17 -10.73 -12.25
C VAL A 77 -2.12 -10.81 -11.15
N ASP A 78 -0.87 -10.63 -11.53
CA ASP A 78 0.25 -10.51 -10.61
C ASP A 78 1.19 -9.42 -11.11
N GLY A 79 1.93 -8.83 -10.18
CA GLY A 79 2.94 -7.83 -10.53
C GLY A 79 3.50 -7.11 -9.31
N LEU A 80 4.25 -6.05 -9.60
CA LEU A 80 5.00 -5.26 -8.63
C LEU A 80 4.73 -3.78 -8.84
N GLY A 81 4.81 -3.01 -7.75
CA GLY A 81 4.71 -1.55 -7.81
C GLY A 81 3.29 -1.01 -7.94
N GLY A 82 3.13 0.25 -7.53
CA GLY A 82 1.86 0.96 -7.59
C GLY A 82 1.73 2.01 -6.49
N SER A 83 0.58 2.67 -6.45
CA SER A 83 0.30 3.75 -5.49
C SER A 83 -1.04 3.51 -4.80
N ILE A 84 -1.17 4.04 -3.59
CA ILE A 84 -2.41 4.05 -2.81
C ILE A 84 -2.86 5.49 -2.68
N VAL A 85 -4.14 5.75 -2.94
CA VAL A 85 -4.79 7.03 -2.72
C VAL A 85 -5.96 6.81 -1.78
N VAL A 86 -5.95 7.50 -0.65
CA VAL A 86 -7.03 7.49 0.33
C VAL A 86 -7.78 8.80 0.19
N ARG A 87 -9.11 8.75 0.17
CA ARG A 87 -9.95 9.94 0.13
C ARG A 87 -10.94 9.86 1.27
N ALA A 88 -10.81 10.79 2.21
CA ALA A 88 -11.68 10.89 3.37
C ALA A 88 -13.11 11.21 2.94
N GLN A 89 -14.07 10.73 3.73
CA GLN A 89 -15.47 11.06 3.51
C GLN A 89 -15.72 12.55 3.77
N SER A 90 -16.44 13.22 2.86
CA SER A 90 -16.90 14.59 3.04
C SER A 90 -18.39 14.71 2.76
N GLY A 91 -19.07 15.67 3.38
CA GLY A 91 -20.50 15.93 3.14
C GLY A 91 -21.44 14.98 3.89
N THR A 92 -22.74 15.06 3.57
CA THR A 92 -23.76 14.24 4.24
C THR A 92 -23.96 12.91 3.52
N VAL A 93 -23.87 11.81 4.27
CA VAL A 93 -24.17 10.45 3.78
C VAL A 93 -25.43 9.91 4.44
N ASP A 94 -26.07 8.95 3.78
CA ASP A 94 -27.11 8.14 4.41
C ASP A 94 -26.51 7.06 5.33
N THR A 95 -27.38 6.27 5.96
CA THR A 95 -26.97 5.11 6.77
C THR A 95 -26.31 4.00 5.97
N LEU A 96 -26.37 4.09 4.63
CA LEU A 96 -25.72 3.20 3.69
C LEU A 96 -24.43 3.83 3.13
N GLY A 97 -23.87 4.88 3.74
CA GLY A 97 -22.65 5.53 3.29
C GLY A 97 -22.75 6.17 1.91
N ASN A 98 -23.95 6.26 1.34
CA ASN A 98 -24.19 6.91 0.06
C ASN A 98 -24.26 8.41 0.25
N CYS A 99 -23.58 9.13 -0.62
CA CYS A 99 -23.65 10.56 -0.67
C CYS A 99 -25.07 11.06 -0.99
N LEU A 100 -25.63 11.87 -0.07
CA LEU A 100 -26.97 12.44 -0.19
C LEU A 100 -27.01 13.73 -1.03
N ASP A 101 -25.85 14.32 -1.29
CA ASP A 101 -25.73 15.54 -2.10
C ASP A 101 -24.52 15.45 -3.04
N THR A 102 -24.50 16.31 -4.07
CA THR A 102 -23.46 16.30 -5.12
C THR A 102 -22.09 16.82 -4.66
N ARG A 103 -21.99 17.40 -3.45
CA ARG A 103 -20.73 17.86 -2.84
C ARG A 103 -20.18 16.83 -1.84
N CYS A 104 -20.91 15.76 -1.60
CA CYS A 104 -20.43 14.66 -0.79
C CYS A 104 -19.43 13.80 -1.55
N THR A 105 -18.41 13.37 -0.84
CA THR A 105 -17.37 12.46 -1.31
C THR A 105 -17.41 11.24 -0.41
N PRO A 106 -17.66 10.02 -0.94
CA PRO A 106 -17.63 8.83 -0.11
C PRO A 106 -16.19 8.52 0.30
N LEU A 107 -16.01 7.91 1.47
CA LEU A 107 -14.73 7.32 1.85
C LEU A 107 -14.31 6.31 0.78
N SER A 108 -13.08 6.41 0.29
CA SER A 108 -12.56 5.44 -0.66
C SER A 108 -11.05 5.26 -0.51
N VAL A 109 -10.59 4.04 -0.76
CA VAL A 109 -9.18 3.71 -0.94
C VAL A 109 -9.01 3.19 -2.36
N SER A 110 -8.32 3.96 -3.18
CA SER A 110 -7.98 3.58 -4.56
C SER A 110 -6.55 3.06 -4.60
N ILE A 111 -6.37 1.87 -5.18
CA ILE A 111 -5.07 1.22 -5.30
C ILE A 111 -4.78 1.03 -6.78
N ALA A 112 -3.73 1.67 -7.27
CA ALA A 112 -3.32 1.57 -8.67
C ALA A 112 -2.20 0.52 -8.80
N PHE A 113 -2.47 -0.57 -9.53
CA PHE A 113 -1.54 -1.67 -9.78
C PHE A 113 -0.81 -1.48 -11.12
N GLY A 114 0.52 -1.48 -11.07
CA GLY A 114 1.39 -1.41 -12.25
C GLY A 114 1.76 0.02 -12.69
N ALA A 115 3.06 0.32 -12.58
CA ALA A 115 3.83 1.46 -13.10
C ALA A 115 3.33 2.91 -12.86
N VAL A 116 3.90 3.53 -11.83
CA VAL A 116 3.98 4.98 -11.58
C VAL A 116 5.06 5.60 -12.48
N THR A 117 4.81 5.73 -13.79
CA THR A 117 5.64 6.58 -14.67
C THR A 117 4.79 7.72 -15.22
N ALA A 118 5.40 8.89 -15.47
CA ALA A 118 4.71 10.11 -15.86
C ALA A 118 3.79 9.97 -17.10
N ASP A 119 4.01 8.96 -17.94
CA ASP A 119 3.34 8.82 -19.25
C ASP A 119 2.60 7.48 -19.45
N GLY A 120 2.48 6.63 -18.42
CA GLY A 120 1.86 5.31 -18.54
C GLY A 120 0.64 5.13 -17.62
N PRO A 121 -0.55 4.74 -18.11
CA PRO A 121 -1.69 4.50 -17.25
C PRO A 121 -1.49 3.25 -16.39
N ALA A 122 -1.99 3.29 -15.15
CA ALA A 122 -2.16 2.11 -14.31
C ALA A 122 -2.93 1.04 -15.10
N HIS A 123 -2.54 -0.23 -14.93
CA HIS A 123 -3.16 -1.31 -15.70
C HIS A 123 -4.44 -1.78 -15.03
N TYR A 124 -4.42 -1.81 -13.70
CA TYR A 124 -5.56 -2.16 -12.88
C TYR A 124 -5.70 -1.18 -11.74
N ARG A 125 -6.94 -0.92 -11.33
CA ARG A 125 -7.25 -0.04 -10.21
C ARG A 125 -8.29 -0.70 -9.33
N MET A 126 -7.99 -0.90 -8.05
CA MET A 126 -8.97 -1.33 -7.07
C MET A 126 -9.59 -0.11 -6.39
N GLU A 127 -10.90 -0.07 -6.31
CA GLU A 127 -11.61 0.87 -5.44
C GLU A 127 -12.20 0.10 -4.26
N LEU A 128 -11.68 0.33 -3.06
CA LEU A 128 -12.25 -0.16 -1.81
C LEU A 128 -13.16 0.90 -1.19
N ARG A 129 -14.30 0.46 -0.69
CA ARG A 129 -15.31 1.29 -0.04
C ARG A 129 -15.79 0.62 1.24
N ASP A 130 -16.12 1.42 2.26
CA ASP A 130 -16.63 0.90 3.53
C ASP A 130 -18.01 0.29 3.34
N ALA A 131 -18.23 -0.88 3.94
CA ALA A 131 -19.52 -1.56 3.91
C ALA A 131 -20.44 -0.90 4.95
N PRO A 132 -21.50 -0.20 4.53
CA PRO A 132 -22.16 0.78 5.38
C PRO A 132 -23.13 0.19 6.42
N LEU A 133 -23.34 -1.13 6.40
CA LEU A 133 -24.25 -1.83 7.31
C LEU A 133 -23.61 -2.21 8.65
N MET A 134 -22.35 -1.84 8.88
CA MET A 134 -21.65 -2.08 10.14
C MET A 134 -21.02 -0.76 10.64
N PRO A 135 -20.88 -0.58 11.97
CA PRO A 135 -20.26 0.63 12.53
C PRO A 135 -18.92 0.90 11.83
N PRO A 136 -18.55 2.18 11.60
CA PRO A 136 -17.47 2.56 10.69
C PRO A 136 -16.16 1.93 11.17
N ALA A 137 -15.87 0.74 10.65
CA ALA A 137 -14.64 0.03 10.93
C ALA A 137 -13.51 0.70 10.14
N TRP A 138 -13.86 1.40 9.06
CA TRP A 138 -12.96 2.13 8.20
C TRP A 138 -13.11 3.62 8.48
N ASN A 139 -12.68 4.07 9.65
CA ASN A 139 -12.26 5.47 9.77
C ASN A 139 -10.81 5.53 9.31
N PHE A 140 -10.58 5.36 8.00
CA PHE A 140 -9.37 5.96 7.43
C PHE A 140 -9.60 7.46 7.59
N GLY A 141 -8.79 8.12 8.40
CA GLY A 141 -8.68 9.56 8.24
C GLY A 141 -8.08 9.88 6.86
N ASP A 142 -7.09 10.73 6.88
CA ASP A 142 -6.08 10.90 5.82
C ASP A 142 -5.12 9.70 5.69
N GLY A 143 -5.30 8.62 6.47
CA GLY A 143 -4.31 7.54 6.66
C GLY A 143 -4.55 6.22 5.91
N LEU A 144 -3.51 5.38 5.86
CA LEU A 144 -3.59 3.99 5.38
C LEU A 144 -4.50 3.11 6.27
N PRO A 145 -4.95 1.94 5.77
CA PRO A 145 -5.83 1.06 6.54
C PRO A 145 -5.28 0.62 7.89
N PRO A 146 -6.11 0.60 8.96
CA PRO A 146 -5.68 0.11 10.26
C PRO A 146 -5.50 -1.41 10.23
N GLU A 147 -4.68 -1.93 11.14
CA GLU A 147 -4.49 -3.36 11.32
C GLU A 147 -5.80 -4.07 11.70
N GLY A 148 -5.98 -5.31 11.23
CA GLY A 148 -7.03 -6.21 11.66
C GLY A 148 -8.01 -6.63 10.55
N PHE A 149 -9.13 -7.20 11.00
CA PHE A 149 -10.20 -7.67 10.12
C PHE A 149 -11.25 -6.60 9.89
N HIS A 150 -11.67 -6.52 8.64
CA HIS A 150 -12.38 -5.39 8.08
C HIS A 150 -13.46 -5.86 7.12
N TRP A 151 -14.61 -5.19 7.12
CA TRP A 151 -15.62 -5.40 6.11
C TRP A 151 -15.51 -4.31 5.07
N GLY A 152 -15.38 -4.70 3.80
CA GLY A 152 -15.40 -3.76 2.70
C GLY A 152 -16.12 -4.35 1.49
N TYR A 153 -16.32 -3.51 0.50
CA TYR A 153 -16.63 -3.95 -0.86
C TYR A 153 -15.73 -3.20 -1.82
N GLY A 154 -15.41 -3.82 -2.95
CA GLY A 154 -14.56 -3.19 -3.94
C GLY A 154 -14.45 -3.97 -5.23
N ASP A 155 -14.26 -3.23 -6.30
CA ASP A 155 -14.06 -3.80 -7.62
C ASP A 155 -12.65 -3.46 -8.11
N VAL A 156 -12.08 -4.37 -8.89
CA VAL A 156 -10.83 -4.12 -9.60
C VAL A 156 -11.18 -3.79 -11.05
N PHE A 157 -10.83 -2.61 -11.49
CA PHE A 157 -11.06 -2.15 -12.85
C PHE A 157 -9.80 -2.38 -13.68
N ASN A 158 -9.97 -2.85 -14.92
CA ASN A 158 -8.93 -2.79 -15.93
C ASN A 158 -9.09 -1.46 -16.69
N ASP A 159 -8.23 -0.49 -16.41
CA ASP A 159 -8.34 0.86 -16.99
C ASP A 159 -8.06 0.88 -18.51
N ARG A 160 -7.49 -0.20 -19.07
CA ARG A 160 -7.25 -0.33 -20.52
C ARG A 160 -8.44 -0.88 -21.30
N THR A 161 -9.19 -1.80 -20.71
CA THR A 161 -10.34 -2.45 -21.37
C THR A 161 -11.68 -1.95 -20.85
N ALA A 162 -11.69 -1.13 -19.78
CA ALA A 162 -12.87 -0.78 -19.00
C ALA A 162 -13.65 -2.00 -18.45
N ASP A 163 -13.02 -3.18 -18.42
CA ASP A 163 -13.60 -4.36 -17.81
C ASP A 163 -13.55 -4.24 -16.29
N VAL A 164 -14.63 -4.64 -15.64
CA VAL A 164 -14.67 -4.82 -14.19
C VAL A 164 -14.27 -6.26 -13.88
N VAL A 165 -13.15 -6.45 -13.20
CA VAL A 165 -12.76 -7.68 -12.52
C VAL A 165 -13.35 -7.64 -11.11
N THR A 166 -14.40 -8.42 -10.89
CA THR A 166 -15.07 -8.49 -9.60
C THR A 166 -14.19 -9.26 -8.62
N GLY A 167 -13.51 -8.52 -7.75
CA GLY A 167 -12.56 -9.08 -6.77
C GLY A 167 -13.17 -9.20 -5.38
N ILE A 168 -13.57 -8.06 -4.80
CA ILE A 168 -13.97 -7.92 -3.41
C ILE A 168 -15.48 -7.71 -3.41
N GLY A 169 -16.23 -8.81 -3.52
CA GLY A 169 -17.69 -8.77 -3.54
C GLY A 169 -18.29 -7.96 -2.38
N TRP A 170 -19.59 -7.70 -2.44
CA TRP A 170 -20.30 -7.06 -1.34
C TRP A 170 -20.04 -7.77 -0.02
N GLN A 171 -19.62 -7.02 1.01
CA GLN A 171 -19.33 -7.53 2.34
C GLN A 171 -18.27 -8.64 2.30
N THR A 172 -17.07 -8.30 1.83
CA THR A 172 -15.92 -9.21 1.87
C THR A 172 -15.08 -8.91 3.09
N TRP A 173 -14.59 -9.97 3.73
CA TRP A 173 -13.58 -9.87 4.77
C TRP A 173 -12.24 -9.50 4.17
N LEU A 174 -11.71 -8.38 4.63
CA LEU A 174 -10.38 -7.88 4.34
C LEU A 174 -9.55 -8.08 5.60
N ASN A 175 -8.38 -8.70 5.47
CA ASN A 175 -7.42 -8.85 6.55
C ASN A 175 -6.22 -7.97 6.25
N ASN A 176 -5.96 -6.97 7.08
CA ASN A 176 -4.78 -6.11 6.95
C ASN A 176 -3.84 -6.38 8.12
N ALA A 177 -2.71 -7.04 7.86
CA ALA A 177 -1.81 -7.49 8.90
C ALA A 177 -0.36 -7.07 8.63
N PRO A 178 0.46 -6.85 9.66
CA PRO A 178 1.89 -6.67 9.50
C PRO A 178 2.48 -7.88 8.77
N PHE A 179 3.07 -7.61 7.62
CA PHE A 179 3.83 -8.60 6.89
C PHE A 179 5.25 -8.57 7.42
N ALA A 180 5.73 -9.69 7.97
CA ALA A 180 7.06 -9.76 8.57
C ALA A 180 8.11 -9.17 7.61
N GLY A 181 8.63 -7.99 7.97
CA GLY A 181 9.32 -7.08 7.07
C GLY A 181 10.62 -7.65 6.50
N PRO A 182 11.10 -7.11 5.38
CA PRO A 182 12.22 -7.64 4.63
C PRO A 182 13.53 -7.52 5.42
N VAL A 183 14.42 -8.47 5.14
CA VAL A 183 15.86 -8.45 5.42
C VAL A 183 16.43 -7.07 5.06
N PRO A 184 17.38 -6.49 5.83
CA PRO A 184 17.92 -5.15 5.58
C PRO A 184 18.28 -4.95 4.11
N GLU A 185 18.06 -3.74 3.58
CA GLU A 185 18.36 -3.46 2.18
C GLU A 185 19.79 -3.89 1.79
N PRO A 186 20.04 -4.34 0.55
CA PRO A 186 21.38 -4.71 0.10
C PRO A 186 22.41 -3.59 0.34
N ALA A 187 21.99 -2.32 0.24
CA ALA A 187 22.82 -1.17 0.54
C ALA A 187 23.23 -1.10 2.03
N THR A 188 22.33 -1.44 2.94
CA THR A 188 22.60 -1.54 4.38
C THR A 188 23.60 -2.66 4.67
N TRP A 189 23.48 -3.82 4.01
CA TRP A 189 24.47 -4.89 4.10
C TRP A 189 25.82 -4.51 3.48
N ALA A 190 25.81 -3.78 2.37
CA ALA A 190 27.03 -3.30 1.73
C ALA A 190 27.77 -2.30 2.64
N LEU A 191 27.05 -1.35 3.26
CA LEU A 191 27.63 -0.41 4.23
C LEU A 191 28.15 -1.12 5.48
N PHE A 192 27.41 -2.12 5.98
CA PHE A 192 27.86 -2.95 7.10
C PHE A 192 29.12 -3.74 6.74
N GLY A 193 29.16 -4.34 5.55
CA GLY A 193 30.31 -5.07 5.01
C GLY A 193 31.54 -4.18 4.83
N ILE A 194 31.37 -2.98 4.29
CA ILE A 194 32.44 -1.97 4.15
C ILE A 194 32.95 -1.55 5.54
N GLY A 195 32.06 -1.34 6.51
CA GLY A 195 32.42 -1.01 7.89
C GLY A 195 33.25 -2.10 8.57
N LEU A 196 32.88 -3.37 8.39
CA LEU A 196 33.64 -4.52 8.89
C LEU A 196 35.01 -4.66 8.21
N LEU A 197 35.09 -4.46 6.90
CA LEU A 197 36.34 -4.48 6.15
C LEU A 197 37.31 -3.38 6.62
N ALA A 198 36.80 -2.17 6.88
CA ALA A 198 37.61 -1.07 7.41
C ALA A 198 38.16 -1.38 8.82
N LEU A 199 37.37 -2.02 9.68
CA LEU A 199 37.81 -2.46 11.01
C LEU A 199 38.86 -3.59 10.95
N ALA A 200 38.70 -4.55 10.02
CA ALA A 200 39.64 -5.64 9.82
C ALA A 200 40.99 -5.15 9.24
N ALA A 201 40.96 -4.20 8.30
CA ALA A 201 42.17 -3.59 7.75
C ALA A 201 42.97 -2.83 8.80
N LYS A 202 42.30 -2.14 9.74
CA LYS A 202 42.95 -1.40 10.84
C LYS A 202 43.65 -2.31 11.86
N ARG A 203 43.30 -3.61 11.93
CA ARG A 203 43.97 -4.59 12.80
C ARG A 203 45.23 -5.20 12.19
N ARG A 204 45.51 -4.96 10.91
CA ARG A 204 46.67 -5.53 10.18
C ARG A 204 47.82 -4.53 9.93
N CYS A 205 47.66 -3.28 10.36
CA CYS A 205 48.70 -2.25 10.37
C CYS A 205 49.04 -1.90 11.82
#